data_AF-A0A661R7K8-F1
#
_entry.id   AF-A0A661R7K8-F1
#
_cell.length_a   1.000
_cell.length_b   1.000
_cell.length_c   1.000
_cell.angle_alpha   90.00
_cell.angle_beta   90.00
_cell.angle_gamma   90.00
#
_symmetry.space_group_name_H-M   'P 1'
#
loop_
_entity.id
_entity.type
_entity.pdbx_description
1 polymer ?
#
loop_
_entity_poly.entity_id
_entity_poly.type
_entity_poly.pdbx_seq_one_letter_code
_entity_poly.pdbx_strand_id
1 'polypeptide(L)'
;GLQGDDCREGVSAIVSVRLSNPQFEGQTKTKLGNSEVKGLVETLVNDKLGSYLEENPTVAKKILTKAVEAARARDAAKHARDIARRKGALTEASLPGKLADCQESDPARRELFIVEGDSAGGSAKQARDRRFQAVLPLKGKILNVEKARFDRMLKSEEIRTMITALGTGIGRDEYNIDRLRYHKVIIMTDADVDGSHIRTLLLTFFYRMMPDVVQRGYLYLAQPPLFRIGRGKNALYVKDEAGLDDFLIKRTCEANKVKTTDGGRFLEKDQLYLFLCTLVDYNRVVNRLQRRGLNRFLIESLIRKNVKDKHFLQDKNSMNDLACDLVSNGDCKAELVRDEEHNIFELILKYGRNGTKQARIGWQLISSPDFQRAIVLWRKMSSQGTPPFFVYQKDKECISVDSKEALLSFLVRDAKKGISIQRFKGLGEMNPAQLWETTMDPDRRTLLNIRVEDLFEAHDIFTVLMGGEAEPRRNFIEKNALDVQRLDI
;
A
#
# COMPACT_ATOMS: atom_id res chain seq x y z
N GLY A 1 -26.72 -3.79 -33.95
CA GLY A 1 -28.00 -4.23 -33.35
C GLY A 1 -27.69 -5.21 -32.23
N LEU A 2 -28.63 -5.40 -31.30
CA LEU A 2 -28.52 -6.40 -30.22
C LEU A 2 -28.41 -7.81 -30.83
N GLN A 3 -27.46 -8.60 -30.36
CA GLN A 3 -27.30 -10.00 -30.73
C GLN A 3 -27.83 -10.91 -29.61
N GLY A 4 -28.13 -12.17 -29.94
CA GLY A 4 -28.63 -13.14 -28.97
C GLY A 4 -27.67 -13.38 -27.81
N ASP A 5 -26.36 -13.28 -28.03
CA ASP A 5 -25.34 -13.40 -26.98
C ASP A 5 -25.35 -12.22 -26.01
N ASP A 6 -25.58 -10.99 -26.52
CA ASP A 6 -25.69 -9.77 -25.69
C ASP A 6 -26.87 -9.89 -24.69
N CYS A 7 -27.97 -10.50 -25.11
CA CYS A 7 -29.16 -10.71 -24.28
C CYS A 7 -28.98 -11.84 -23.26
N ARG A 8 -28.06 -12.79 -23.51
CA ARG A 8 -27.77 -13.92 -22.60
C ARG A 8 -26.63 -13.61 -21.61
N GLU A 9 -25.94 -12.48 -21.77
CA GLU A 9 -24.78 -12.16 -20.93
C GLU A 9 -25.16 -12.03 -19.44
N GLY A 10 -24.59 -12.92 -18.63
CA GLY A 10 -24.85 -12.97 -17.19
C GLY A 10 -26.29 -13.35 -16.84
N VAL A 11 -26.94 -14.14 -17.69
CA VAL A 11 -28.21 -14.82 -17.42
C VAL A 11 -27.92 -16.23 -16.92
N SER A 12 -28.60 -16.62 -15.84
CA SER A 12 -28.64 -18.00 -15.37
C SER A 12 -30.08 -18.49 -15.47
N ALA A 13 -30.29 -19.54 -16.26
CA ALA A 13 -31.61 -20.09 -16.51
C ALA A 13 -31.59 -21.60 -16.28
N ILE A 14 -32.67 -22.12 -15.70
CA ILE A 14 -32.91 -23.54 -15.52
C ILE A 14 -34.13 -23.90 -16.36
N VAL A 15 -33.94 -24.75 -17.37
CA VAL A 15 -35.02 -25.21 -18.23
C VAL A 15 -35.29 -26.67 -17.90
N SER A 16 -36.45 -26.93 -17.29
CA SER A 16 -36.91 -28.28 -16.95
C SER A 16 -38.15 -28.61 -17.78
N VAL A 17 -38.07 -29.68 -18.57
CA VAL A 17 -39.16 -30.12 -19.45
C VAL A 17 -39.51 -31.56 -19.13
N ARG A 18 -40.81 -31.84 -19.00
CA ARG A 18 -41.33 -33.19 -18.76
C ARG A 18 -41.86 -33.77 -20.05
N LEU A 19 -41.32 -34.91 -20.47
CA LEU A 19 -41.63 -35.57 -21.74
C LEU A 19 -42.00 -37.03 -21.50
N SER A 20 -43.00 -37.52 -22.23
CA SER A 20 -43.43 -38.92 -22.16
C SER A 20 -42.39 -39.87 -22.80
N ASN A 21 -41.81 -39.47 -23.94
CA ASN A 21 -40.82 -40.25 -24.69
C ASN A 21 -39.60 -39.38 -25.10
N PRO A 22 -38.62 -39.18 -24.20
CA PRO A 22 -37.44 -38.39 -24.50
C PRO A 22 -36.45 -39.16 -25.40
N GLN A 23 -35.98 -38.51 -26.46
CA GLN A 23 -34.96 -39.00 -27.37
C GLN A 23 -33.66 -38.21 -27.10
N PHE A 24 -32.56 -38.89 -26.85
CA PHE A 24 -31.26 -38.25 -26.60
C PHE A 24 -30.22 -38.69 -27.63
N GLU A 25 -29.34 -37.77 -28.01
CA GLU A 25 -28.13 -38.10 -28.77
C GLU A 25 -27.11 -38.72 -27.81
N GLY A 26 -26.98 -40.05 -27.85
CA GLY A 26 -25.99 -40.81 -27.09
C GLY A 26 -26.37 -41.13 -25.64
N GLN A 27 -25.60 -42.02 -25.02
CA GLN A 27 -25.86 -42.53 -23.66
C GLN A 27 -25.67 -41.47 -22.57
N THR A 28 -24.82 -40.46 -22.83
CA THR A 28 -24.54 -39.35 -21.90
C THR A 28 -25.66 -38.32 -21.80
N LYS A 29 -26.73 -38.44 -22.61
CA LYS A 29 -27.90 -37.55 -22.61
C LYS A 29 -27.57 -36.06 -22.71
N THR A 30 -26.50 -35.72 -23.43
CA THR A 30 -25.97 -34.35 -23.53
C THR A 30 -26.82 -33.44 -24.42
N LYS A 31 -27.56 -34.02 -25.38
CA LYS A 31 -28.43 -33.27 -26.30
C LYS A 31 -29.76 -34.00 -26.49
N LEU A 32 -30.85 -33.25 -26.36
CA LEU A 32 -32.22 -33.73 -26.58
C LEU A 32 -32.55 -33.65 -28.07
N GLY A 33 -32.97 -34.78 -28.66
CA GLY A 33 -33.29 -34.93 -30.08
C GLY A 33 -34.74 -34.59 -30.46
N ASN A 34 -35.64 -34.38 -29.50
CA ASN A 34 -37.04 -34.04 -29.77
C ASN A 34 -37.17 -32.59 -30.29
N SER A 35 -37.13 -32.39 -31.61
CA SER A 35 -37.27 -31.08 -32.26
C SER A 35 -38.61 -30.39 -31.99
N GLU A 36 -39.69 -31.17 -31.83
CA GLU A 36 -41.04 -30.66 -31.53
C GLU A 36 -41.10 -29.88 -30.21
N VAL A 37 -40.33 -30.33 -29.21
CA VAL A 37 -40.28 -29.73 -27.88
C VAL A 37 -39.66 -28.34 -27.92
N LYS A 38 -38.66 -28.15 -28.80
CA LYS A 38 -38.00 -26.85 -28.96
C LYS A 38 -39.01 -25.76 -29.33
N GLY A 39 -39.87 -26.02 -30.33
CA GLY A 39 -40.88 -25.05 -30.77
C GLY A 39 -41.86 -24.70 -29.66
N LEU A 40 -42.37 -25.70 -28.93
CA LEU A 40 -43.30 -25.50 -27.82
C LEU A 40 -42.68 -24.65 -26.70
N VAL A 41 -41.44 -24.96 -26.30
CA VAL A 41 -40.74 -24.21 -25.25
C VAL A 41 -40.44 -22.79 -25.72
N GLU A 42 -40.04 -22.59 -26.98
CA GLU A 42 -39.76 -21.28 -27.55
C GLU A 42 -41.00 -20.38 -27.56
N THR A 43 -42.16 -20.89 -28.01
CA THR A 43 -43.43 -20.15 -27.95
C THR A 43 -43.82 -19.81 -26.52
N LEU A 44 -43.78 -20.79 -25.59
CA LEU A 44 -44.14 -20.56 -24.19
C LEU A 44 -43.23 -19.52 -23.51
N VAL A 45 -41.92 -19.59 -23.77
CA VAL A 45 -40.96 -18.64 -23.21
C VAL A 45 -41.21 -17.26 -23.80
N ASN A 46 -41.40 -17.11 -25.12
CA ASN A 46 -41.67 -15.81 -25.74
C ASN A 46 -42.95 -15.18 -25.19
N ASP A 47 -44.04 -15.95 -25.07
CA ASP A 47 -45.30 -15.45 -24.56
C ASP A 47 -45.18 -15.02 -23.10
N LYS A 48 -44.70 -15.92 -22.22
CA LYS A 48 -44.64 -15.64 -20.78
C LYS A 48 -43.58 -14.61 -20.41
N LEU A 49 -42.42 -14.64 -21.07
CA LEU A 49 -41.39 -13.62 -20.87
C LEU A 49 -41.86 -12.27 -21.39
N GLY A 50 -42.56 -12.24 -22.54
CA GLY A 50 -43.17 -11.03 -23.09
C GLY A 50 -44.16 -10.40 -22.11
N SER A 51 -45.16 -11.17 -21.68
CA SER A 51 -46.14 -10.70 -20.68
C SER A 51 -45.47 -10.24 -19.39
N TYR A 52 -44.50 -10.97 -18.87
CA TYR A 52 -43.78 -10.59 -17.65
C TYR A 52 -43.04 -9.25 -17.79
N LEU A 53 -42.37 -9.01 -18.92
CA LEU A 53 -41.65 -7.77 -19.18
C LEU A 53 -42.60 -6.58 -19.36
N GLU A 54 -43.77 -6.79 -19.97
CA GLU A 54 -44.82 -5.77 -20.11
C GLU A 54 -45.45 -5.41 -18.77
N GLU A 55 -45.75 -6.42 -17.93
CA GLU A 55 -46.30 -6.23 -16.58
C GLU A 55 -45.29 -5.60 -15.61
N ASN A 56 -43.98 -5.76 -15.86
CA ASN A 56 -42.91 -5.27 -14.99
C ASN A 56 -41.96 -4.29 -15.72
N PRO A 57 -42.38 -3.05 -16.06
CA PRO A 57 -41.59 -2.10 -16.84
C PRO A 57 -40.24 -1.74 -16.21
N THR A 58 -40.18 -1.69 -14.88
CA THR A 58 -38.96 -1.36 -14.13
C THR A 58 -37.91 -2.48 -14.25
N VAL A 59 -38.34 -3.74 -14.23
CA VAL A 59 -37.49 -4.91 -14.41
C VAL A 59 -37.06 -5.02 -15.87
N ALA A 60 -38.00 -4.85 -16.81
CA ALA A 60 -37.71 -4.87 -18.24
C ALA A 60 -36.67 -3.81 -18.63
N LYS A 61 -36.82 -2.58 -18.12
CA LYS A 61 -35.85 -1.51 -18.35
C LYS A 61 -34.46 -1.89 -17.82
N LYS A 62 -34.36 -2.53 -16.64
CA LYS A 62 -33.07 -3.00 -16.09
C LYS A 62 -32.43 -4.09 -16.96
N ILE A 63 -33.20 -5.08 -17.40
CA ILE A 63 -32.72 -6.17 -18.26
C ILE A 63 -32.24 -5.61 -19.61
N LEU A 64 -33.05 -4.77 -20.26
CA LEU A 64 -32.69 -4.11 -21.52
C LEU A 64 -31.45 -3.22 -21.36
N THR A 65 -31.32 -2.47 -20.26
CA THR A 65 -30.12 -1.67 -20.00
C THR A 65 -28.87 -2.56 -19.95
N LYS A 66 -28.94 -3.70 -19.27
CA LYS A 66 -27.83 -4.66 -19.21
C LYS A 66 -27.48 -5.23 -20.58
N ALA A 67 -28.47 -5.63 -21.38
CA ALA A 67 -28.26 -6.15 -22.73
C ALA A 67 -27.67 -5.08 -23.68
N VAL A 68 -28.10 -3.82 -23.56
CA VAL A 68 -27.52 -2.70 -24.34
C VAL A 68 -26.08 -2.42 -23.91
N GLU A 69 -25.76 -2.51 -22.62
CA GLU A 69 -24.40 -2.35 -22.13
C GLU A 69 -23.47 -3.47 -22.62
N ALA A 70 -23.95 -4.72 -22.63
CA ALA A 70 -23.27 -5.87 -23.24
C ALA A 70 -22.97 -5.63 -24.74
N ALA A 71 -24.00 -5.26 -25.51
CA ALA A 71 -23.85 -4.98 -26.94
C ALA A 71 -22.85 -3.84 -27.21
N ARG A 72 -22.88 -2.77 -26.42
CA ARG A 72 -21.92 -1.66 -26.52
C ARG A 72 -20.51 -2.10 -26.17
N ALA A 73 -20.33 -2.93 -25.14
CA ALA A 73 -19.03 -3.48 -24.77
C ALA A 73 -18.46 -4.35 -25.90
N ARG A 74 -19.29 -5.21 -26.52
CA ARG A 74 -18.93 -6.03 -27.68
C ARG A 74 -18.56 -5.18 -28.89
N ASP A 75 -19.38 -4.20 -29.25
CA ASP A 75 -19.11 -3.31 -30.38
C ASP A 75 -17.83 -2.48 -30.14
N ALA A 76 -17.60 -2.01 -28.91
CA ALA A 76 -16.37 -1.32 -28.53
C ALA A 76 -15.13 -2.24 -28.59
N ALA A 77 -15.24 -3.50 -28.17
CA ALA A 77 -14.19 -4.50 -28.30
C ALA A 77 -13.89 -4.80 -29.77
N LYS A 78 -14.92 -4.95 -30.61
CA LYS A 78 -14.77 -5.15 -32.06
C LYS A 78 -14.07 -3.94 -32.71
N HIS A 79 -14.48 -2.72 -32.40
CA HIS A 79 -13.83 -1.52 -32.91
C HIS A 79 -12.38 -1.38 -32.43
N ALA A 80 -12.11 -1.64 -31.14
CA ALA A 80 -10.75 -1.61 -30.60
C ALA A 80 -9.85 -2.65 -31.29
N ARG A 81 -10.40 -3.83 -31.59
CA ARG A 81 -9.74 -4.89 -32.35
C ARG A 81 -9.46 -4.48 -33.79
N ASP A 82 -10.44 -3.93 -34.50
CA ASP A 82 -10.28 -3.49 -35.89
C ASP A 82 -9.22 -2.38 -36.01
N ILE A 83 -9.18 -1.45 -35.05
CA ILE A 83 -8.13 -0.42 -34.96
C ILE A 83 -6.75 -1.04 -34.71
N ALA A 84 -6.66 -1.99 -33.77
CA ALA A 84 -5.40 -2.70 -33.49
C ALA A 84 -4.91 -3.49 -34.71
N ARG A 85 -5.80 -4.15 -35.45
CA ARG A 85 -5.49 -4.89 -36.69
C ARG A 85 -5.09 -3.96 -37.84
N ARG A 86 -5.80 -2.84 -38.07
CA ARG A 86 -5.46 -1.90 -39.16
C ARG A 86 -4.11 -1.22 -38.96
N LYS A 87 -3.70 -0.92 -37.71
CA LYS A 87 -2.36 -0.40 -37.42
C LYS A 87 -1.26 -1.47 -37.48
N GLY A 88 -1.61 -2.76 -37.44
CA GLY A 88 -0.67 -3.89 -37.38
C GLY A 88 -0.62 -4.77 -38.63
N ALA A 89 -1.25 -4.38 -39.73
CA ALA A 89 -1.53 -5.24 -40.90
C ALA A 89 -0.31 -5.67 -41.75
N LEU A 90 0.93 -5.56 -41.25
CA LEU A 90 2.12 -5.97 -41.99
C LEU A 90 2.94 -7.13 -41.40
N THR A 91 2.66 -7.61 -40.18
CA THR A 91 3.23 -8.88 -39.66
C THR A 91 2.51 -9.29 -38.35
N GLU A 92 2.59 -10.58 -37.99
CA GLU A 92 2.10 -11.20 -36.73
C GLU A 92 1.98 -10.21 -35.56
N ALA A 93 0.76 -9.98 -35.08
CA ALA A 93 0.41 -9.18 -33.90
C ALA A 93 1.39 -8.03 -33.58
N SER A 94 1.47 -7.04 -34.48
CA SER A 94 2.36 -5.87 -34.32
C SER A 94 2.32 -5.33 -32.88
N LEU A 95 3.47 -5.47 -32.20
CA LEU A 95 3.67 -5.02 -30.84
C LEU A 95 3.50 -3.49 -30.77
N PRO A 96 3.00 -2.94 -29.66
CA PRO A 96 2.84 -1.51 -29.55
C PRO A 96 4.18 -0.79 -29.72
N GLY A 97 4.24 0.30 -30.50
CA GLY A 97 5.51 1.01 -30.77
C GLY A 97 6.20 1.59 -29.53
N LYS A 98 5.48 1.73 -28.40
CA LYS A 98 6.05 2.12 -27.11
C LYS A 98 6.77 0.98 -26.40
N LEU A 99 6.43 -0.27 -26.69
CA LEU A 99 6.99 -1.45 -26.04
C LEU A 99 8.41 -1.68 -26.56
N ALA A 100 9.37 -1.71 -25.64
CA ALA A 100 10.72 -2.20 -25.91
C ALA A 100 10.78 -3.69 -25.55
N ASP A 101 10.52 -4.57 -26.52
CA ASP A 101 10.47 -6.02 -26.30
C ASP A 101 11.86 -6.67 -26.15
N CYS A 102 11.89 -7.90 -25.62
CA CYS A 102 13.05 -8.78 -25.44
C CYS A 102 13.16 -9.87 -26.53
N GLN A 103 14.27 -10.59 -26.53
CA GLN A 103 14.59 -11.62 -27.53
C GLN A 103 14.07 -13.02 -27.17
N GLU A 104 13.96 -13.30 -25.88
CA GLU A 104 13.48 -14.58 -25.37
C GLU A 104 12.03 -14.83 -25.79
N SER A 105 11.72 -16.08 -26.15
CA SER A 105 10.40 -16.49 -26.62
C SER A 105 9.59 -17.17 -25.51
N ASP A 106 10.24 -17.85 -24.58
CA ASP A 106 9.60 -18.55 -23.46
C ASP A 106 8.93 -17.56 -22.48
N PRO A 107 7.58 -17.55 -22.35
CA PRO A 107 6.87 -16.64 -21.46
C PRO A 107 7.31 -16.74 -19.99
N ALA A 108 7.77 -17.92 -19.54
CA ALA A 108 8.20 -18.14 -18.16
C ALA A 108 9.50 -17.40 -17.81
N ARG A 109 10.34 -17.15 -18.81
CA ARG A 109 11.64 -16.46 -18.64
C ARG A 109 11.54 -14.97 -18.92
N ARG A 110 10.47 -14.52 -19.58
CA ARG A 110 10.26 -13.12 -19.97
C ARG A 110 9.69 -12.30 -18.83
N GLU A 111 10.20 -11.08 -18.72
CA GLU A 111 9.77 -10.10 -17.72
C GLU A 111 9.30 -8.83 -18.42
N LEU A 112 8.21 -8.23 -17.96
CA LEU A 112 7.69 -6.96 -18.44
C LEU A 112 7.72 -5.93 -17.33
N PHE A 113 8.49 -4.86 -17.50
CA PHE A 113 8.46 -3.70 -16.63
C PHE A 113 7.47 -2.67 -17.14
N ILE A 114 6.46 -2.36 -16.34
CA ILE A 114 5.53 -1.25 -16.58
C ILE A 114 6.04 -0.06 -15.77
N VAL A 115 6.40 1.03 -16.47
CA VAL A 115 7.07 2.19 -15.88
C VAL A 115 6.27 3.47 -16.05
N GLU A 116 6.30 4.31 -15.03
CA GLU A 116 5.66 5.62 -15.03
C GLU A 116 6.49 6.65 -15.80
N GLY A 117 5.92 7.18 -16.88
CA GLY A 117 6.50 8.28 -17.65
C GLY A 117 7.61 7.88 -18.63
N ASP A 118 7.86 8.78 -19.58
CA ASP A 118 8.90 8.59 -20.60
C ASP A 118 10.32 8.72 -20.03
N SER A 119 10.49 9.47 -18.93
CA SER A 119 11.81 9.67 -18.29
C SER A 119 12.32 8.36 -17.68
N ALA A 120 11.56 7.76 -16.76
CA ALA A 120 11.89 6.46 -16.19
C ALA A 120 11.89 5.36 -17.29
N GLY A 121 11.00 5.46 -18.28
CA GLY A 121 11.00 4.62 -19.47
C GLY A 121 12.30 4.64 -20.27
N GLY A 122 12.88 5.82 -20.47
CA GLY A 122 14.17 5.98 -21.15
C GLY A 122 15.30 5.30 -20.39
N SER A 123 15.41 5.58 -19.08
CA SER A 123 16.43 4.96 -18.22
C SER A 123 16.28 3.44 -18.13
N ALA A 124 15.06 2.94 -17.95
CA ALA A 124 14.77 1.51 -17.89
C ALA A 124 15.07 0.81 -19.23
N LYS A 125 14.73 1.43 -20.37
CA LYS A 125 15.04 0.89 -21.70
C LYS A 125 16.55 0.77 -21.95
N GLN A 126 17.35 1.69 -21.41
CA GLN A 126 18.81 1.65 -21.50
C GLN A 126 19.43 0.64 -20.52
N ALA A 127 18.84 0.51 -19.33
CA ALA A 127 19.33 -0.37 -18.27
C ALA A 127 19.01 -1.85 -18.49
N ARG A 128 17.88 -2.17 -19.13
CA ARG A 128 17.35 -3.54 -19.24
C ARG A 128 18.32 -4.51 -19.91
N ASP A 129 18.22 -5.78 -19.52
CA ASP A 129 18.77 -6.87 -20.32
C ASP A 129 17.81 -7.20 -21.47
N ARG A 130 18.25 -6.93 -22.70
CA ARG A 130 17.47 -7.15 -23.93
C ARG A 130 17.13 -8.62 -24.17
N ARG A 131 17.83 -9.56 -23.52
CA ARG A 131 17.58 -11.00 -23.66
C ARG A 131 16.20 -11.36 -23.16
N PHE A 132 15.84 -10.95 -21.93
CA PHE A 132 14.61 -11.41 -21.28
C PHE A 132 13.71 -10.31 -20.70
N GLN A 133 14.17 -9.06 -20.59
CA GLN A 133 13.39 -7.97 -20.00
C GLN A 133 12.82 -7.04 -21.06
N ALA A 134 11.51 -6.86 -21.06
CA ALA A 134 10.80 -5.86 -21.82
C ALA A 134 10.41 -4.66 -20.95
N VAL A 135 10.27 -3.49 -21.56
CA VAL A 135 9.87 -2.25 -20.87
C VAL A 135 8.72 -1.59 -21.62
N LEU A 136 7.66 -1.27 -20.89
CA LEU A 136 6.48 -0.53 -21.37
C LEU A 136 6.30 0.77 -20.58
N PRO A 137 6.65 1.93 -21.17
CA PRO A 137 6.38 3.23 -20.56
C PRO A 137 4.92 3.64 -20.73
N LEU A 138 4.34 4.16 -19.67
CA LEU A 138 2.99 4.74 -19.65
C LEU A 138 3.06 6.26 -19.55
N LYS A 139 2.17 6.95 -20.27
CA LYS A 139 2.10 8.43 -20.24
C LYS A 139 0.90 8.90 -19.44
N GLY A 140 1.17 9.78 -18.46
CA GLY A 140 0.13 10.44 -17.66
C GLY A 140 -0.63 9.50 -16.72
N LYS A 141 -1.66 10.03 -16.07
CA LYS A 141 -2.53 9.26 -15.17
C LYS A 141 -3.43 8.34 -15.99
N ILE A 142 -3.38 7.04 -15.70
CA ILE A 142 -4.21 6.02 -16.37
C ILE A 142 -5.68 6.32 -16.08
N LEU A 143 -6.55 6.03 -17.05
CA LEU A 143 -8.00 6.11 -16.85
C LEU A 143 -8.41 5.24 -15.65
N ASN A 144 -9.18 5.81 -14.72
CA ASN A 144 -9.71 5.06 -13.60
C ASN A 144 -10.72 4.00 -14.07
N VAL A 145 -10.26 2.76 -14.09
CA VAL A 145 -11.01 1.56 -14.49
C VAL A 145 -12.16 1.25 -13.53
N GLU A 146 -12.10 1.72 -12.29
CA GLU A 146 -13.15 1.47 -11.30
C GLU A 146 -14.46 2.17 -11.68
N LYS A 147 -14.35 3.43 -12.09
CA LYS A 147 -15.49 4.28 -12.47
C LYS A 147 -15.83 4.17 -13.96
N ALA A 148 -14.86 3.82 -14.79
CA ALA A 148 -15.05 3.80 -16.23
C ALA A 148 -15.79 2.54 -16.67
N ARG A 149 -16.79 2.73 -17.53
CA ARG A 149 -17.43 1.63 -18.25
C ARG A 149 -16.42 0.96 -19.20
N PHE A 150 -16.64 -0.33 -19.45
CA PHE A 150 -15.75 -1.16 -20.26
C PHE A 150 -15.46 -0.58 -21.66
N ASP A 151 -16.47 -0.02 -22.32
CA ASP A 151 -16.35 0.62 -23.64
C ASP A 151 -15.41 1.84 -23.62
N ARG A 152 -15.48 2.67 -22.57
CA ARG A 152 -14.60 3.83 -22.37
C ARG A 152 -13.18 3.40 -22.09
N MET A 153 -12.98 2.30 -21.36
CA MET A 153 -11.66 1.74 -21.10
C MET A 153 -10.97 1.28 -22.38
N LEU A 154 -11.69 0.58 -23.25
CA LEU A 154 -11.14 0.10 -24.52
C LEU A 154 -10.80 1.22 -25.52
N LYS A 155 -11.43 2.39 -25.37
CA LYS A 155 -11.06 3.60 -26.13
C LYS A 155 -9.72 4.17 -25.68
N SER A 156 -9.33 3.98 -24.41
CA SER A 156 -8.05 4.44 -23.87
C SER A 156 -6.87 3.79 -24.59
N GLU A 157 -5.94 4.62 -25.06
CA GLU A 157 -4.75 4.16 -25.76
C GLU A 157 -3.79 3.40 -24.83
N GLU A 158 -3.57 3.89 -23.61
CA GLU A 158 -2.67 3.24 -22.63
C GLU A 158 -3.16 1.83 -22.26
N ILE A 159 -4.47 1.69 -21.98
CA ILE A 159 -5.06 0.40 -21.64
C ILE A 159 -4.96 -0.57 -22.82
N ARG A 160 -5.31 -0.13 -24.03
CA ARG A 160 -5.19 -0.96 -25.24
C ARG A 160 -3.74 -1.38 -25.50
N THR A 161 -2.79 -0.46 -25.30
CA THR A 161 -1.35 -0.72 -25.43
C THR A 161 -0.91 -1.78 -24.43
N MET A 162 -1.32 -1.68 -23.15
CA MET A 162 -1.02 -2.67 -22.12
C MET A 162 -1.61 -4.05 -22.43
N ILE A 163 -2.89 -4.14 -22.77
CA ILE A 163 -3.54 -5.42 -23.11
C ILE A 163 -2.84 -6.05 -24.33
N THR A 164 -2.57 -5.23 -25.34
CA THR A 164 -1.86 -5.68 -26.54
C THR A 164 -0.45 -6.12 -26.21
N ALA A 165 0.26 -5.45 -25.29
CA ALA A 165 1.60 -5.80 -24.81
C ALA A 165 1.61 -7.11 -24.00
N LEU A 166 0.59 -7.38 -23.19
CA LEU A 166 0.48 -8.62 -22.43
C LEU A 166 0.11 -9.82 -23.30
N GLY A 167 -0.65 -9.59 -24.39
CA GLY A 167 -0.98 -10.63 -25.38
C GLY A 167 -2.20 -11.48 -25.02
N THR A 168 -2.89 -11.18 -23.92
CA THR A 168 -4.03 -11.97 -23.43
C THR A 168 -5.32 -11.80 -24.23
N GLY A 169 -5.37 -10.90 -25.21
CA GLY A 169 -6.58 -10.59 -25.99
C GLY A 169 -7.44 -9.47 -25.38
N ILE A 170 -8.31 -8.88 -26.20
CA ILE A 170 -9.18 -7.74 -25.84
C ILE A 170 -10.64 -8.19 -25.79
N GLY A 171 -11.30 -8.03 -24.65
CA GLY A 171 -12.72 -8.44 -24.47
C GLY A 171 -12.85 -9.77 -23.71
N ARG A 172 -14.04 -10.04 -23.17
CA ARG A 172 -14.31 -11.27 -22.39
C ARG A 172 -14.18 -12.54 -23.24
N ASP A 173 -14.63 -12.48 -24.50
CA ASP A 173 -14.68 -13.65 -25.38
C ASP A 173 -13.32 -14.06 -25.96
N GLU A 174 -12.36 -13.13 -26.03
CA GLU A 174 -11.00 -13.39 -26.55
C GLU A 174 -9.94 -13.46 -25.46
N TYR A 175 -10.31 -13.16 -24.21
CA TYR A 175 -9.39 -13.20 -23.09
C TYR A 175 -8.91 -14.63 -22.87
N ASN A 176 -7.62 -14.84 -23.03
CA ASN A 176 -6.97 -16.12 -22.75
C ASN A 176 -5.64 -15.87 -22.04
N ILE A 177 -5.59 -16.28 -20.77
CA ILE A 177 -4.41 -16.17 -19.92
C ILE A 177 -3.24 -17.03 -20.41
N ASP A 178 -3.48 -18.13 -21.13
CA ASP A 178 -2.42 -19.00 -21.64
C ASP A 178 -1.67 -18.36 -22.84
N ARG A 179 -2.20 -17.26 -23.39
CA ARG A 179 -1.51 -16.42 -24.38
C ARG A 179 -0.69 -15.29 -23.76
N LEU A 180 -0.60 -15.24 -22.43
CA LEU A 180 0.21 -14.24 -21.74
C LEU A 180 1.67 -14.36 -22.14
N ARG A 181 2.25 -13.28 -22.65
CA ARG A 181 3.64 -13.29 -23.16
C ARG A 181 4.71 -13.15 -22.08
N TYR A 182 4.34 -12.70 -20.88
CA TYR A 182 5.26 -12.43 -19.79
C TYR A 182 4.67 -12.99 -18.49
N HIS A 183 5.26 -14.07 -17.95
CA HIS A 183 4.85 -14.63 -16.66
C HIS A 183 5.37 -13.82 -15.47
N LYS A 184 6.18 -12.79 -15.71
CA LYS A 184 6.59 -11.83 -14.68
C LYS A 184 6.31 -10.41 -15.13
N VAL A 185 5.22 -9.84 -14.63
CA VAL A 185 4.84 -8.45 -14.86
C VAL A 185 5.22 -7.65 -13.63
N ILE A 186 6.12 -6.70 -13.79
CA ILE A 186 6.69 -5.88 -12.71
C ILE A 186 6.22 -4.45 -12.90
N ILE A 187 5.46 -3.93 -11.95
CA ILE A 187 5.10 -2.52 -11.89
C ILE A 187 6.21 -1.78 -11.15
N MET A 188 6.80 -0.78 -11.80
CA MET A 188 7.87 0.05 -11.28
C MET A 188 7.46 1.52 -11.36
N THR A 189 7.02 2.06 -10.22
CA THR A 189 6.52 3.43 -10.05
C THR A 189 7.39 4.20 -9.06
N ASP A 190 7.29 5.53 -9.08
CA ASP A 190 7.99 6.38 -8.13
C ASP A 190 7.45 6.19 -6.70
N ALA A 191 8.27 6.56 -5.71
CA ALA A 191 7.93 6.46 -4.28
C ALA A 191 7.11 7.64 -3.76
N ASP A 192 6.71 8.55 -4.65
CA ASP A 192 5.92 9.74 -4.33
C ASP A 192 4.41 9.45 -4.37
N VAL A 193 3.62 10.51 -4.11
CA VAL A 193 2.17 10.40 -4.05
C VAL A 193 1.58 10.05 -5.41
N ASP A 194 2.12 10.60 -6.50
CA ASP A 194 1.63 10.32 -7.84
C ASP A 194 1.95 8.89 -8.30
N GLY A 195 3.14 8.37 -7.98
CA GLY A 195 3.48 6.97 -8.20
C GLY A 195 2.60 6.02 -7.39
N SER A 196 2.22 6.39 -6.17
CA SER A 196 1.24 5.63 -5.38
C SER A 196 -0.15 5.60 -6.05
N HIS A 197 -0.57 6.70 -6.71
CA HIS A 197 -1.81 6.75 -7.46
C HIS A 197 -1.77 5.86 -8.70
N ILE A 198 -0.71 5.96 -9.52
CA ILE A 198 -0.58 5.14 -10.74
C ILE A 198 -0.48 3.66 -10.38
N ARG A 199 0.30 3.32 -9.35
CA ARG A 199 0.38 1.96 -8.82
C ARG A 199 -0.99 1.41 -8.48
N THR A 200 -1.80 2.18 -7.75
CA THR A 200 -3.15 1.75 -7.37
C THR A 200 -4.06 1.60 -8.59
N LEU A 201 -4.00 2.51 -9.56
CA LEU A 201 -4.76 2.39 -10.82
C LEU A 201 -4.38 1.14 -11.62
N LEU A 202 -3.10 0.79 -11.67
CA LEU A 202 -2.61 -0.44 -12.31
C LEU A 202 -3.07 -1.68 -11.57
N LEU A 203 -2.99 -1.71 -10.23
CA LEU A 203 -3.49 -2.82 -9.42
C LEU A 203 -4.99 -3.04 -9.65
N THR A 204 -5.79 -1.97 -9.65
CA THR A 204 -7.22 -2.04 -9.97
C THR A 204 -7.48 -2.52 -11.39
N PHE A 205 -6.66 -2.11 -12.37
CA PHE A 205 -6.76 -2.64 -13.73
C PHE A 205 -6.53 -4.15 -13.77
N PHE A 206 -5.45 -4.66 -13.17
CA PHE A 206 -5.16 -6.10 -13.14
C PHE A 206 -6.25 -6.87 -12.39
N TYR A 207 -6.71 -6.36 -11.26
CA TYR A 207 -7.79 -6.97 -10.49
C TYR A 207 -9.09 -7.14 -11.32
N ARG A 208 -9.51 -6.10 -12.05
CA ARG A 208 -10.79 -6.12 -12.78
C ARG A 208 -10.72 -6.77 -14.15
N MET A 209 -9.60 -6.60 -14.85
CA MET A 209 -9.46 -7.01 -16.25
C MET A 209 -8.72 -8.33 -16.42
N MET A 210 -7.81 -8.65 -15.50
CA MET A 210 -6.92 -9.80 -15.61
C MET A 210 -6.68 -10.46 -14.24
N PRO A 211 -7.75 -10.85 -13.51
CA PRO A 211 -7.61 -11.45 -12.19
C PRO A 211 -6.71 -12.68 -12.21
N ASP A 212 -6.71 -13.45 -13.31
CA ASP A 212 -5.91 -14.66 -13.48
C ASP A 212 -4.40 -14.40 -13.44
N VAL A 213 -3.93 -13.22 -13.87
CA VAL A 213 -2.51 -12.82 -13.79
C VAL A 213 -2.07 -12.73 -12.34
N VAL A 214 -2.96 -12.25 -11.47
CA VAL A 214 -2.70 -12.14 -10.03
C VAL A 214 -2.84 -13.50 -9.36
N GLN A 215 -3.89 -14.25 -9.69
CA GLN A 215 -4.12 -15.59 -9.11
C GLN A 215 -2.98 -16.56 -9.42
N ARG A 216 -2.39 -16.49 -10.62
CA ARG A 216 -1.20 -17.27 -11.00
C ARG A 216 0.11 -16.72 -10.41
N GLY A 217 0.08 -15.60 -9.68
CA GLY A 217 1.24 -15.02 -9.02
C GLY A 217 2.24 -14.36 -9.98
N TYR A 218 1.77 -13.86 -11.13
CA TYR A 218 2.61 -13.25 -12.17
C TYR A 218 2.81 -11.75 -12.00
N LEU A 219 2.11 -11.10 -11.06
CA LEU A 219 2.19 -9.65 -10.83
C LEU A 219 3.11 -9.32 -9.64
N TYR A 220 4.03 -8.38 -9.86
CA TYR A 220 5.03 -7.96 -8.89
C TYR A 220 5.14 -6.43 -8.81
N LEU A 221 5.51 -5.91 -7.64
CA LEU A 221 5.92 -4.53 -7.42
C LEU A 221 7.43 -4.45 -7.22
N ALA A 222 8.10 -3.58 -7.97
CA ALA A 222 9.50 -3.25 -7.72
C ALA A 222 9.65 -2.44 -6.43
N GLN A 223 10.73 -2.68 -5.69
CA GLN A 223 11.08 -1.95 -4.46
C GLN A 223 12.41 -1.21 -4.64
N PRO A 224 12.42 -0.07 -5.36
CA PRO A 224 13.64 0.72 -5.57
C PRO A 224 14.16 1.30 -4.25
N PRO A 225 15.47 1.53 -4.12
CA PRO A 225 16.04 2.11 -2.90
C PRO A 225 15.70 3.59 -2.74
N LEU A 226 15.39 4.01 -1.51
CA LEU A 226 15.12 5.40 -1.18
C LEU A 226 16.40 6.21 -0.94
N PHE A 227 17.49 5.57 -0.48
CA PHE A 227 18.74 6.25 -0.17
C PHE A 227 19.96 5.56 -0.80
N ARG A 228 20.95 6.38 -1.14
CA ARG A 228 22.32 5.97 -1.46
C ARG A 228 23.28 6.58 -0.47
N ILE A 229 24.10 5.74 0.14
CA ILE A 229 25.06 6.11 1.17
C ILE A 229 26.48 5.90 0.62
N GLY A 230 27.31 6.94 0.66
CA GLY A 230 28.69 6.92 0.17
C GLY A 230 28.85 7.42 -1.27
N ARG A 231 30.07 7.26 -1.82
CA ARG A 231 30.44 7.68 -3.19
C ARG A 231 31.15 6.55 -3.92
N GLY A 232 31.03 6.52 -5.25
CA GLY A 232 31.71 5.53 -6.10
C GLY A 232 31.05 4.14 -6.08
N LYS A 233 31.87 3.10 -6.29
CA LYS A 233 31.45 1.69 -6.46
C LYS A 233 31.05 0.98 -5.15
N ASN A 234 31.50 1.47 -4.00
CA ASN A 234 31.18 0.90 -2.68
C ASN A 234 29.99 1.61 -2.02
N ALA A 235 29.13 2.27 -2.82
CA ALA A 235 27.95 2.92 -2.28
C ALA A 235 26.92 1.88 -1.83
N LEU A 236 26.36 2.07 -0.63
CA LEU A 236 25.30 1.23 -0.08
C LEU A 236 23.94 1.80 -0.47
N TYR A 237 23.05 0.94 -0.95
CA TYR A 237 21.67 1.29 -1.27
C TYR A 237 20.73 0.81 -0.18
N VAL A 238 19.87 1.70 0.31
CA VAL A 238 18.96 1.44 1.41
C VAL A 238 17.54 1.73 0.97
N LYS A 239 16.62 0.80 1.29
CA LYS A 239 15.24 0.80 0.79
C LYS A 239 14.34 1.81 1.48
N ASP A 240 14.51 2.00 2.77
CA ASP A 240 13.59 2.76 3.61
C ASP A 240 14.34 3.61 4.65
N GLU A 241 13.58 4.42 5.40
CA GLU A 241 14.16 5.21 6.49
C GLU A 241 14.66 4.33 7.64
N ALA A 242 13.97 3.21 7.92
CA ALA A 242 14.35 2.30 8.98
C ALA A 242 15.74 1.69 8.75
N GLY A 243 16.05 1.30 7.50
CA GLY A 243 17.38 0.83 7.13
C GLY A 243 18.45 1.93 7.22
N LEU A 244 18.09 3.19 6.96
CA LEU A 244 19.03 4.31 7.11
C LEU A 244 19.34 4.56 8.58
N ASP A 245 18.30 4.55 9.43
CA ASP A 245 18.43 4.65 10.88
C ASP A 245 19.34 3.52 11.42
N ASP A 246 19.08 2.27 11.02
CA ASP A 246 19.87 1.10 11.44
C ASP A 246 21.35 1.23 11.02
N PHE A 247 21.61 1.65 9.78
CA PHE A 247 22.96 1.91 9.30
C PHE A 247 23.69 2.98 10.14
N LEU A 248 23.00 4.09 10.46
CA LEU A 248 23.58 5.17 11.26
C LEU A 248 23.85 4.71 12.70
N ILE A 249 22.96 3.92 13.30
CA ILE A 249 23.13 3.36 14.64
C ILE A 249 24.34 2.42 14.66
N LYS A 250 24.43 1.46 13.74
CA LYS A 250 25.57 0.51 13.67
C LYS A 250 26.90 1.24 13.57
N ARG A 251 27.00 2.21 12.68
CA ARG A 251 28.21 3.05 12.53
C ARG A 251 28.55 3.81 13.81
N THR A 252 27.54 4.32 14.51
CA THR A 252 27.73 4.99 15.80
C THR A 252 28.33 4.03 16.84
N CYS A 253 27.80 2.81 16.91
CA CYS A 253 28.23 1.79 17.87
C CYS A 253 29.67 1.31 17.66
N GLU A 254 30.18 1.38 16.43
CA GLU A 254 31.57 1.07 16.09
C GLU A 254 32.53 2.18 16.52
N ALA A 255 32.11 3.45 16.43
CA ALA A 255 32.97 4.61 16.64
C ALA A 255 32.98 5.14 18.09
N ASN A 256 31.89 4.92 18.83
CA ASN A 256 31.61 5.61 20.10
C ASN A 256 31.40 4.63 21.25
N LYS A 257 31.83 5.04 22.45
CA LYS A 257 31.54 4.37 23.73
C LYS A 257 30.77 5.32 24.61
N VAL A 258 29.74 4.85 25.30
CA VAL A 258 28.92 5.70 26.18
C VAL A 258 29.05 5.23 27.62
N LYS A 259 29.47 6.11 28.51
CA LYS A 259 29.51 5.84 29.95
C LYS A 259 28.32 6.46 30.65
N THR A 260 27.69 5.68 31.53
CA THR A 260 26.58 6.14 32.37
C THR A 260 27.08 6.55 33.75
N THR A 261 26.44 7.54 34.37
CA THR A 261 26.76 7.99 35.74
C THR A 261 26.46 6.91 36.78
N ASP A 262 25.29 6.28 36.69
CA ASP A 262 24.92 5.18 37.57
C ASP A 262 25.75 3.93 37.24
N GLY A 263 26.67 3.59 38.16
CA GLY A 263 27.48 2.37 38.12
C GLY A 263 28.76 2.44 37.27
N GLY A 264 29.04 3.56 36.60
CA GLY A 264 30.28 3.75 35.82
C GLY A 264 30.46 2.78 34.64
N ARG A 265 29.37 2.14 34.18
CA ARG A 265 29.40 1.13 33.12
C ARG A 265 29.60 1.78 31.76
N PHE A 266 30.41 1.13 30.92
CA PHE A 266 30.57 1.47 29.52
C PHE A 266 29.63 0.63 28.67
N LEU A 267 28.76 1.31 27.91
CA LEU A 267 27.96 0.71 26.85
C LEU A 267 28.79 0.76 25.56
N GLU A 268 29.15 -0.42 25.06
CA GLU A 268 29.95 -0.59 23.84
C GLU A 268 29.26 -1.58 22.88
N LYS A 269 29.50 -1.43 21.59
CA LYS A 269 29.08 -2.36 20.52
C LYS A 269 27.60 -2.77 20.66
N ASP A 270 27.33 -4.06 20.89
CA ASP A 270 25.98 -4.63 20.95
C ASP A 270 25.13 -4.05 22.09
N GLN A 271 25.74 -3.72 23.23
CA GLN A 271 25.02 -3.10 24.35
C GLN A 271 24.57 -1.69 23.99
N LEU A 272 25.45 -0.93 23.35
CA LEU A 272 25.13 0.41 22.84
C LEU A 272 24.08 0.33 21.73
N TYR A 273 24.18 -0.65 20.83
CA TYR A 273 23.19 -0.88 19.77
C TYR A 273 21.80 -1.14 20.36
N LEU A 274 21.68 -2.10 21.29
CA LEU A 274 20.41 -2.41 21.96
C LEU A 274 19.83 -1.22 22.72
N PHE A 275 20.68 -0.43 23.38
CA PHE A 275 20.29 0.79 24.07
C PHE A 275 19.74 1.82 23.08
N LEU A 276 20.45 2.10 21.98
CA LEU A 276 20.04 3.07 20.97
C LEU A 276 18.76 2.63 20.23
N CYS A 277 18.61 1.35 19.90
CA CYS A 277 17.36 0.83 19.33
C CYS A 277 16.19 1.05 20.29
N THR A 278 16.37 0.76 21.59
CA THR A 278 15.34 0.98 22.61
C THR A 278 14.98 2.48 22.72
N LEU A 279 15.98 3.35 22.62
CA LEU A 279 15.83 4.80 22.66
C LEU A 279 15.09 5.38 21.45
N VAL A 280 15.40 4.88 20.24
CA VAL A 280 14.71 5.25 19.00
C VAL A 280 13.25 4.81 19.05
N ASP A 281 13.00 3.57 19.46
CA ASP A 281 11.64 3.05 19.65
C ASP A 281 10.85 3.88 20.67
N TYR A 282 11.48 4.24 21.80
CA TYR A 282 10.87 5.09 22.81
C TYR A 282 10.50 6.46 22.24
N ASN A 283 11.43 7.11 21.52
CA ASN A 283 11.15 8.40 20.88
C ASN A 283 10.02 8.31 19.85
N ARG A 284 9.94 7.23 19.05
CA ARG A 284 8.83 7.02 18.10
C ARG A 284 7.49 6.93 18.82
N VAL A 285 7.42 6.16 19.92
CA VAL A 285 6.20 6.01 20.73
C VAL A 285 5.81 7.34 21.39
N VAL A 286 6.77 8.05 21.99
CA VAL A 286 6.53 9.36 22.61
C VAL A 286 6.05 10.39 21.58
N ASN A 287 6.65 10.42 20.39
CA ASN A 287 6.21 11.33 19.32
C ASN A 287 4.77 11.05 18.88
N ARG A 288 4.33 9.79 18.84
CA ARG A 288 2.92 9.44 18.57
C ARG A 288 1.99 9.92 19.68
N LEU A 289 2.37 9.74 20.94
CA LEU A 289 1.61 10.24 22.09
C LEU A 289 1.55 11.77 22.12
N GLN A 290 2.62 12.46 21.71
CA GLN A 290 2.66 13.92 21.57
C GLN A 290 1.67 14.45 20.52
N ARG A 291 1.51 13.75 19.39
CA ARG A 291 0.50 14.11 18.38
C ARG A 291 -0.92 14.00 18.92
N ARG A 292 -1.17 13.09 19.87
CA ARG A 292 -2.45 12.97 20.60
C ARG A 292 -2.63 14.02 21.69
N GLY A 293 -1.73 15.00 21.79
CA GLY A 293 -1.82 16.07 22.76
C GLY A 293 -1.29 15.70 24.14
N LEU A 294 -0.32 14.79 24.25
CA LEU A 294 0.40 14.52 25.51
C LEU A 294 1.83 15.05 25.43
N ASN A 295 2.15 16.11 26.18
CA ASN A 295 3.53 16.58 26.23
C ASN A 295 4.47 15.50 26.83
N ARG A 296 5.73 15.49 26.42
CA ARG A 296 6.76 14.55 26.89
C ARG A 296 6.93 14.58 28.40
N PHE A 297 6.93 15.79 28.97
CA PHE A 297 6.98 15.96 30.41
C PHE A 297 5.85 15.19 31.12
N LEU A 298 4.61 15.29 30.60
CA LEU A 298 3.48 14.55 31.16
C LEU A 298 3.68 13.04 31.05
N ILE A 299 4.12 12.55 29.88
CA ILE A 299 4.38 11.12 29.66
C ILE A 299 5.44 10.61 30.63
N GLU A 300 6.55 11.31 30.77
CA GLU A 300 7.64 10.91 31.66
C GLU A 300 7.24 10.97 33.14
N SER A 301 6.48 11.99 33.55
CA SER A 301 5.96 12.09 34.92
C SER A 301 4.98 10.97 35.25
N LEU A 302 4.09 10.61 34.31
CA LEU A 302 3.17 9.47 34.45
C LEU A 302 3.94 8.15 34.62
N ILE A 303 4.99 7.95 33.82
CA ILE A 303 5.82 6.74 33.92
C ILE A 303 6.59 6.71 35.24
N ARG A 304 7.16 7.85 35.69
CA ARG A 304 7.89 7.95 36.97
C ARG A 304 6.99 7.67 38.18
N LYS A 305 5.76 8.15 38.17
CA LYS A 305 4.75 7.86 39.20
C LYS A 305 4.13 6.46 39.08
N ASN A 306 4.60 5.65 38.12
CA ASN A 306 4.19 4.28 37.90
C ASN A 306 2.68 4.13 37.65
N VAL A 307 2.11 5.06 36.88
CA VAL A 307 0.71 5.03 36.45
C VAL A 307 0.56 3.97 35.36
N LYS A 308 0.19 2.74 35.71
CA LYS A 308 0.19 1.59 34.77
C LYS A 308 -1.14 0.86 34.64
N ASP A 309 -1.97 0.87 35.68
CA ASP A 309 -3.10 -0.03 35.81
C ASP A 309 -4.36 0.70 36.30
N LYS A 310 -5.53 0.07 36.11
CA LYS A 310 -6.83 0.60 36.57
C LYS A 310 -6.82 0.93 38.05
N HIS A 311 -6.13 0.14 38.88
CA HIS A 311 -6.03 0.36 40.32
C HIS A 311 -5.45 1.73 40.68
N PHE A 312 -4.49 2.24 39.90
CA PHE A 312 -3.94 3.58 40.14
C PHE A 312 -5.00 4.67 39.93
N LEU A 313 -5.82 4.52 38.88
CA LEU A 313 -6.91 5.46 38.58
C LEU A 313 -8.07 5.36 39.59
N GLN A 314 -8.19 4.27 40.33
CA GLN A 314 -9.22 4.11 41.36
C GLN A 314 -8.86 4.79 42.68
N ASP A 315 -7.57 4.98 42.95
CA ASP A 315 -7.12 5.63 44.17
C ASP A 315 -7.11 7.16 44.02
N LYS A 316 -8.04 7.80 44.73
CA LYS A 316 -8.19 9.26 44.73
C LYS A 316 -6.93 9.97 45.26
N ASN A 317 -6.23 9.38 46.21
CA ASN A 317 -5.04 10.01 46.82
C ASN A 317 -3.89 10.02 45.81
N SER A 318 -3.58 8.87 45.21
CA SER A 318 -2.57 8.75 44.14
C SER A 318 -2.86 9.70 42.97
N MET A 319 -4.12 9.88 42.59
CA MET A 319 -4.52 10.79 41.52
C MET A 319 -4.41 12.28 41.90
N ASN A 320 -4.68 12.64 43.16
CA ASN A 320 -4.44 13.98 43.66
C ASN A 320 -2.94 14.29 43.73
N ASP A 321 -2.13 13.34 44.21
CA ASP A 321 -0.67 13.48 44.26
C ASP A 321 -0.07 13.66 42.87
N LEU A 322 -0.58 12.93 41.88
CA LEU A 322 -0.22 13.11 40.48
C LEU A 322 -0.62 14.49 39.96
N ALA A 323 -1.84 14.96 40.27
CA ALA A 323 -2.29 16.29 39.87
C ALA A 323 -1.41 17.40 40.46
N CYS A 324 -1.07 17.32 41.75
CA CYS A 324 -0.18 18.27 42.42
C CYS A 324 1.21 18.27 41.77
N ASP A 325 1.81 17.11 41.54
CA ASP A 325 3.14 17.00 40.92
C ASP A 325 3.19 17.62 39.52
N LEU A 326 2.13 17.40 38.72
CA LEU A 326 2.03 17.94 37.37
C LEU A 326 1.83 19.46 37.36
N VAL A 327 1.07 20.01 38.31
CA VAL A 327 0.85 21.46 38.45
C VAL A 327 2.10 22.16 39.02
N SER A 328 2.83 21.54 39.94
CA SER A 328 4.04 22.12 40.54
C SER A 328 5.22 22.13 39.58
N ASN A 329 5.36 21.10 38.75
CA ASN A 329 6.50 20.93 37.84
C ASN A 329 6.17 21.29 36.38
N GLY A 330 4.93 21.69 36.09
CA GLY A 330 4.48 22.01 34.73
C GLY A 330 3.48 23.16 34.72
N ASP A 331 3.53 23.98 33.67
CA ASP A 331 2.66 25.15 33.47
C ASP A 331 1.26 24.71 33.00
N CYS A 332 0.53 24.02 33.89
CA CYS A 332 -0.74 23.36 33.57
C CYS A 332 -1.77 23.46 34.70
N LYS A 333 -3.06 23.46 34.34
CA LYS A 333 -4.18 23.33 35.27
C LYS A 333 -4.71 21.91 35.21
N ALA A 334 -4.91 21.30 36.36
CA ALA A 334 -5.41 19.95 36.49
C ALA A 334 -6.80 19.95 37.14
N GLU A 335 -7.73 19.21 36.56
CA GLU A 335 -9.08 19.01 37.06
C GLU A 335 -9.35 17.51 37.19
N LEU A 336 -9.67 17.06 38.40
CA LEU A 336 -9.97 15.66 38.67
C LEU A 336 -11.47 15.41 38.51
N VAL A 337 -11.84 14.53 37.60
CA VAL A 337 -13.23 14.15 37.32
C VAL A 337 -13.43 12.68 37.67
N ARG A 338 -14.59 12.32 38.21
CA ARG A 338 -14.94 10.93 38.46
C ARG A 338 -15.73 10.38 37.26
N ASP A 339 -15.26 9.27 36.71
CA ASP A 339 -16.00 8.48 35.73
C ASP A 339 -16.80 7.42 36.50
N GLU A 340 -18.12 7.60 36.53
CA GLU A 340 -19.06 6.73 37.23
C GLU A 340 -19.28 5.38 36.50
N GLU A 341 -19.14 5.34 35.17
CA GLU A 341 -19.35 4.13 34.37
C GLU A 341 -18.25 3.08 34.63
N HIS A 342 -17.00 3.55 34.79
CA HIS A 342 -15.85 2.67 34.96
C HIS A 342 -15.36 2.60 36.42
N ASN A 343 -15.95 3.41 37.32
CA ASN A 343 -15.55 3.64 38.71
C ASN A 343 -14.05 3.96 38.82
N ILE A 344 -13.60 4.96 38.07
CA ILE A 344 -12.22 5.47 38.04
C ILE A 344 -12.21 7.00 38.13
N PHE A 345 -11.07 7.58 38.48
CA PHE A 345 -10.83 9.01 38.35
C PHE A 345 -10.07 9.30 37.06
N GLU A 346 -10.47 10.35 36.37
CA GLU A 346 -9.79 10.90 35.20
C GLU A 346 -9.20 12.26 35.54
N LEU A 347 -8.00 12.52 35.03
CA LEU A 347 -7.34 13.82 35.17
C LEU A 347 -7.40 14.57 33.84
N ILE A 348 -8.07 15.72 33.84
CA ILE A 348 -8.13 16.63 32.71
C ILE A 348 -7.07 17.71 32.93
N LEU A 349 -6.08 17.73 32.05
CA LEU A 349 -5.00 18.72 32.05
C LEU A 349 -5.24 19.74 30.94
N LYS A 350 -5.20 21.03 31.28
CA LYS A 350 -5.20 22.14 30.34
C LYS A 350 -3.85 22.85 30.40
N TYR A 351 -3.15 22.94 29.28
CA TYR A 351 -1.79 23.50 29.22
C TYR A 351 -1.54 24.31 27.93
N GLY A 352 -0.53 25.19 27.95
CA GLY A 352 -0.21 26.14 26.87
C GLY A 352 -0.77 27.55 27.10
N ARG A 353 -0.28 28.56 26.36
CA ARG A 353 -0.75 29.95 26.44
C ARG A 353 -2.28 29.98 26.24
N ASN A 354 -3.01 30.33 27.29
CA ASN A 354 -4.49 30.36 27.40
C ASN A 354 -5.24 29.02 27.41
N GLY A 355 -4.59 27.88 27.64
CA GLY A 355 -5.29 26.57 27.79
C GLY A 355 -5.76 25.95 26.46
N THR A 356 -5.10 26.28 25.36
CA THR A 356 -5.42 25.80 24.00
C THR A 356 -5.23 24.29 23.80
N LYS A 357 -4.46 23.62 24.66
CA LYS A 357 -4.27 22.16 24.61
C LYS A 357 -4.87 21.50 25.85
N GLN A 358 -5.62 20.43 25.62
CA GLN A 358 -6.21 19.60 26.65
C GLN A 358 -5.70 18.17 26.51
N ALA A 359 -5.24 17.57 27.61
CA ALA A 359 -4.95 16.15 27.71
C ALA A 359 -5.89 15.51 28.71
N ARG A 360 -6.36 14.30 28.41
CA ARG A 360 -7.13 13.48 29.34
C ARG A 360 -6.30 12.27 29.73
N ILE A 361 -6.04 12.13 31.02
CA ILE A 361 -5.41 10.94 31.59
C ILE A 361 -6.53 10.12 32.21
N GLY A 362 -6.88 9.03 31.53
CA GLY A 362 -7.93 8.11 31.95
C GLY A 362 -7.63 6.71 31.42
N TRP A 363 -8.62 5.82 31.51
CA TRP A 363 -8.44 4.41 31.12
C TRP A 363 -8.00 4.25 29.66
N GLN A 364 -8.53 5.07 28.75
CA GLN A 364 -8.16 5.03 27.32
C GLN A 364 -6.67 5.28 27.08
N LEU A 365 -6.05 6.19 27.84
CA LEU A 365 -4.62 6.44 27.73
C LEU A 365 -3.81 5.30 28.32
N ILE A 366 -4.17 4.84 29.53
CA ILE A 366 -3.41 3.79 30.21
C ILE A 366 -3.48 2.47 29.46
N SER A 367 -4.65 2.10 28.95
CA SER A 367 -4.86 0.88 28.17
C SER A 367 -4.31 0.96 26.74
N SER A 368 -3.91 2.15 26.27
CA SER A 368 -3.34 2.34 24.93
C SER A 368 -2.07 1.49 24.75
N PRO A 369 -1.95 0.70 23.66
CA PRO A 369 -0.74 -0.06 23.35
C PRO A 369 0.53 0.80 23.32
N ASP A 370 0.39 2.06 22.88
CA ASP A 370 1.49 3.02 22.83
C ASP A 370 2.02 3.36 24.22
N PHE A 371 1.12 3.62 25.17
CA PHE A 371 1.51 4.01 26.53
C PHE A 371 2.11 2.84 27.31
N GLN A 372 1.50 1.65 27.20
CA GLN A 372 2.05 0.42 27.79
C GLN A 372 3.45 0.11 27.23
N ARG A 373 3.63 0.23 25.90
CA ARG A 373 4.95 0.08 25.28
C ARG A 373 5.95 1.14 25.77
N ALA A 374 5.52 2.39 25.97
CA ALA A 374 6.36 3.45 26.52
C ALA A 374 6.88 3.10 27.93
N ILE A 375 6.03 2.57 28.81
CA ILE A 375 6.43 2.13 30.16
C ILE A 375 7.51 1.04 30.09
N VAL A 376 7.28 0.00 29.26
CA VAL A 376 8.23 -1.12 29.11
C VAL A 376 9.58 -0.63 28.58
N LEU A 377 9.58 0.19 27.53
CA LEU A 377 10.79 0.77 26.94
C LEU A 377 11.52 1.67 27.94
N TRP A 378 10.78 2.52 28.67
CA TRP A 378 11.37 3.40 29.67
C TRP A 378 12.06 2.63 30.79
N ARG A 379 11.42 1.58 31.33
CA ARG A 379 12.05 0.74 32.36
C ARG A 379 13.30 0.04 31.85
N LYS A 380 13.25 -0.52 30.64
CA LYS A 380 14.41 -1.16 30.00
C LYS A 380 15.57 -0.16 29.84
N MET A 381 15.30 1.06 29.38
CA MET A 381 16.33 2.10 29.26
C MET A 381 16.86 2.55 30.63
N SER A 382 15.98 2.81 31.60
CA SER A 382 16.38 3.27 32.94
C SER A 382 17.24 2.23 33.66
N SER A 383 17.05 0.93 33.39
CA SER A 383 17.93 -0.13 33.90
C SER A 383 19.34 -0.13 33.28
N GLN A 384 19.50 0.49 32.10
CA GLN A 384 20.79 0.56 31.39
C GLN A 384 21.57 1.84 31.69
N GLY A 385 20.92 2.87 32.24
CA GLY A 385 21.57 4.07 32.76
C GLY A 385 20.69 5.32 32.73
N THR A 386 21.04 6.26 33.61
CA THR A 386 20.43 7.58 33.73
C THR A 386 21.38 8.67 33.21
N PRO A 387 20.87 9.82 32.74
CA PRO A 387 21.70 10.97 32.42
C PRO A 387 22.38 11.54 33.69
N PRO A 388 23.50 12.28 33.56
CA PRO A 388 24.18 12.62 32.30
C PRO A 388 24.98 11.46 31.69
N PHE A 389 25.08 11.44 30.36
CA PHE A 389 25.84 10.45 29.60
C PHE A 389 27.17 11.04 29.14
N PHE A 390 28.25 10.27 29.24
CA PHE A 390 29.58 10.68 28.75
C PHE A 390 29.92 9.89 27.49
N VAL A 391 30.01 10.57 26.35
CA VAL A 391 30.35 9.96 25.06
C VAL A 391 31.84 10.08 24.82
N TYR A 392 32.49 8.95 24.58
CA TYR A 392 33.91 8.86 24.21
C TYR A 392 34.01 8.55 22.72
N GLN A 393 34.62 9.46 21.97
CA GLN A 393 34.91 9.27 20.54
C GLN A 393 36.37 8.84 20.38
N LYS A 394 36.61 7.67 19.77
CA LYS A 394 37.97 7.15 19.47
C LYS A 394 38.97 7.34 20.62
N ASP A 395 38.52 7.09 21.84
CA ASP A 395 39.28 7.13 23.10
C ASP A 395 39.95 8.47 23.49
N LYS A 396 39.50 9.63 22.96
CA LYS A 396 40.18 10.93 23.25
C LYS A 396 39.30 12.09 23.73
N GLU A 397 38.06 12.23 23.27
CA GLU A 397 37.17 13.34 23.67
C GLU A 397 35.95 12.84 24.42
N CYS A 398 35.76 13.37 25.65
CA CYS A 398 34.62 13.07 26.51
C CYS A 398 33.63 14.23 26.45
N ILE A 399 32.45 13.99 25.88
CA ILE A 399 31.37 14.99 25.81
C ILE A 399 30.28 14.57 26.78
N SER A 400 29.95 15.46 27.73
CA SER A 400 28.80 15.28 28.63
C SER A 400 27.51 15.64 27.91
N VAL A 401 26.51 14.79 28.06
CA VAL A 401 25.19 14.94 27.46
C VAL A 401 24.12 14.74 28.52
N ASP A 402 23.34 15.79 28.77
CA ASP A 402 22.46 15.85 29.94
C ASP A 402 21.08 15.20 29.70
N SER A 403 20.79 14.77 28.48
CA SER A 403 19.53 14.12 28.15
C SER A 403 19.68 12.97 27.15
N LYS A 404 18.72 12.05 27.19
CA LYS A 404 18.61 10.90 26.29
C LYS A 404 18.42 11.34 24.84
N GLU A 405 17.68 12.42 24.61
CA GLU A 405 17.38 12.99 23.29
C GLU A 405 18.60 13.69 22.71
N ALA A 406 19.31 14.45 23.55
CA ALA A 406 20.56 15.09 23.18
C ALA A 406 21.60 14.02 22.82
N LEU A 407 21.62 12.88 23.52
CA LEU A 407 22.51 11.77 23.20
C LEU A 407 22.22 11.19 21.81
N LEU A 408 20.95 10.87 21.50
CA LEU A 408 20.58 10.38 20.18
C LEU A 408 20.92 11.38 19.08
N SER A 409 20.56 12.64 19.29
CA SER A 409 20.77 13.70 18.31
C SER A 409 22.26 13.95 18.06
N PHE A 410 23.06 13.91 19.11
CA PHE A 410 24.52 14.02 19.04
C PHE A 410 25.11 12.87 18.23
N LEU A 411 24.76 11.62 18.58
CA LEU A 411 25.28 10.41 17.95
C LEU A 411 24.88 10.29 16.48
N VAL A 412 23.61 10.59 16.14
CA VAL A 412 23.14 10.58 14.75
C VAL A 412 23.83 11.67 13.93
N ARG A 413 24.02 12.87 14.49
CA ARG A 413 24.75 13.96 13.81
C ARG A 413 26.20 13.55 13.55
N ASP A 414 26.83 12.91 14.52
CA ASP A 414 28.20 12.42 14.39
C ASP A 414 28.31 11.31 13.34
N ALA A 415 27.39 10.35 13.34
CA ALA A 415 27.33 9.29 12.34
C ALA A 415 27.18 9.82 10.91
N LYS A 416 26.47 10.94 10.72
CA LYS A 416 26.33 11.61 9.41
C LYS A 416 27.59 12.36 8.96
N LYS A 417 28.51 12.71 9.87
CA LYS A 417 29.74 13.42 9.49
C LYS A 417 30.60 12.54 8.58
N GLY A 418 31.05 13.14 7.47
CA GLY A 418 31.93 12.47 6.51
C GLY A 418 31.24 11.47 5.59
N ILE A 419 29.90 11.34 5.64
CA ILE A 419 29.14 10.49 4.72
C ILE A 419 28.30 11.35 3.77
N SER A 420 28.34 11.01 2.49
CA SER A 420 27.43 11.54 1.49
C SER A 420 26.16 10.68 1.48
N ILE A 421 25.02 11.25 1.86
CA ILE A 421 23.71 10.58 1.78
C ILE A 421 22.89 11.28 0.69
N GLN A 422 22.51 10.55 -0.34
CA GLN A 422 21.63 11.01 -1.40
C GLN A 422 20.27 10.31 -1.24
N ARG A 423 19.18 11.08 -1.28
CA ARG A 423 17.81 10.55 -1.30
C ARG A 423 17.30 10.61 -2.73
N PHE A 424 16.74 9.51 -3.22
CA PHE A 424 16.06 9.47 -4.51
C PHE A 424 14.61 9.91 -4.32
N LYS A 425 14.14 10.85 -5.14
CA LYS A 425 12.73 11.26 -5.15
C LYS A 425 11.91 10.53 -6.21
N GLY A 426 12.56 10.14 -7.32
CA GLY A 426 11.95 9.38 -8.40
C GLY A 426 12.97 8.52 -9.13
N LEU A 427 12.48 7.54 -9.88
CA LEU A 427 13.27 6.59 -10.67
C LEU A 427 14.10 7.29 -11.75
N GLY A 428 13.60 8.42 -12.27
CA GLY A 428 14.30 9.24 -13.26
C GLY A 428 15.58 9.93 -12.76
N GLU A 429 15.79 10.01 -11.44
CA GLU A 429 17.03 10.55 -10.85
C GLU A 429 18.18 9.54 -10.86
N MET A 430 17.88 8.25 -11.12
CA MET A 430 18.88 7.20 -11.20
C MET A 430 19.41 7.07 -12.62
N ASN A 431 20.73 6.99 -12.74
CA ASN A 431 21.37 6.69 -14.02
C ASN A 431 21.06 5.22 -14.39
N PRO A 432 21.06 4.84 -15.69
CA PRO A 432 20.71 3.47 -16.12
C PRO A 432 21.47 2.36 -15.38
N ALA A 433 22.78 2.52 -15.14
CA ALA A 433 23.58 1.55 -14.39
C ALA A 433 23.11 1.38 -12.93
N GLN A 434 22.71 2.48 -12.28
CA GLN A 434 22.18 2.44 -10.91
C GLN A 434 20.82 1.77 -10.86
N LEU A 435 19.95 2.09 -11.83
CA LEU A 435 18.63 1.47 -11.95
C LEU A 435 18.75 -0.04 -12.18
N TRP A 436 19.70 -0.47 -13.01
CA TRP A 436 20.04 -1.88 -13.18
C TRP A 436 20.44 -2.52 -11.85
N GLU A 437 21.54 -2.05 -11.23
CA GLU A 437 22.14 -2.65 -10.03
C GLU A 437 21.18 -2.73 -8.84
N THR A 438 20.20 -1.83 -8.77
CA THR A 438 19.30 -1.70 -7.62
C THR A 438 17.93 -2.34 -7.84
N THR A 439 17.38 -2.24 -9.05
CA THR A 439 15.94 -2.49 -9.26
C THR A 439 15.66 -3.50 -10.37
N MET A 440 16.54 -3.63 -11.37
CA MET A 440 16.30 -4.51 -12.52
C MET A 440 17.13 -5.80 -12.52
N ASP A 441 18.29 -5.81 -11.87
CA ASP A 441 19.19 -6.96 -11.75
C ASP A 441 18.50 -8.12 -10.99
N PRO A 442 18.30 -9.30 -11.61
CA PRO A 442 17.68 -10.46 -10.97
C PRO A 442 18.32 -10.89 -9.65
N ASP A 443 19.63 -10.71 -9.50
CA ASP A 443 20.39 -11.20 -8.34
C ASP A 443 20.33 -10.24 -7.15
N ARG A 444 20.00 -8.96 -7.38
CA ARG A 444 20.06 -7.90 -6.37
C ARG A 444 18.72 -7.26 -6.06
N ARG A 445 17.81 -7.23 -7.04
CA ARG A 445 16.53 -6.54 -6.89
C ARG A 445 15.66 -7.20 -5.84
N THR A 446 14.70 -6.43 -5.33
CA THR A 446 13.65 -6.95 -4.47
C THR A 446 12.30 -6.67 -5.10
N LEU A 447 11.53 -7.74 -5.27
CA LEU A 447 10.18 -7.69 -5.82
C LEU A 447 9.19 -8.15 -4.76
N LEU A 448 8.09 -7.43 -4.62
CA LEU A 448 6.95 -7.86 -3.81
C LEU A 448 5.95 -8.54 -4.74
N ASN A 449 5.65 -9.83 -4.51
CA ASN A 449 4.62 -10.54 -5.25
C ASN A 449 3.24 -10.12 -4.72
N ILE A 450 2.33 -9.75 -5.63
CA ILE A 450 0.99 -9.28 -5.28
C ILE A 450 0.03 -10.46 -5.21
N ARG A 451 -0.60 -10.61 -4.04
CA ARG A 451 -1.63 -11.64 -3.80
C ARG A 451 -3.02 -11.05 -3.97
N VAL A 452 -4.01 -11.94 -4.08
CA VAL A 452 -5.42 -11.56 -4.22
C VAL A 452 -5.92 -10.81 -2.97
N GLU A 453 -5.45 -11.20 -1.79
CA GLU A 453 -5.75 -10.54 -0.50
C GLU A 453 -5.34 -9.06 -0.52
N ASP A 454 -4.13 -8.76 -0.99
CA ASP A 454 -3.60 -7.39 -1.08
C ASP A 454 -4.45 -6.50 -2.01
N LEU A 455 -5.09 -7.08 -3.03
CA LEU A 455 -5.95 -6.35 -3.96
C LEU A 455 -7.31 -6.01 -3.37
N PHE A 456 -7.86 -6.85 -2.49
CA PHE A 456 -9.10 -6.51 -1.78
C PHE A 456 -8.88 -5.30 -0.86
N GLU A 457 -7.81 -5.31 -0.06
CA GLU A 457 -7.46 -4.17 0.80
C GLU A 457 -7.21 -2.90 -0.01
N ALA A 458 -6.45 -3.01 -1.11
CA ALA A 458 -6.19 -1.88 -1.99
C ALA A 458 -7.47 -1.36 -2.67
N HIS A 459 -8.37 -2.26 -3.07
CA HIS A 459 -9.65 -1.91 -3.70
C HIS A 459 -10.59 -1.22 -2.71
N ASP A 460 -10.72 -1.69 -1.48
CA ASP A 460 -11.58 -1.08 -0.47
C ASP A 460 -11.10 0.33 -0.11
N ILE A 461 -9.79 0.49 0.12
CA ILE A 461 -9.17 1.79 0.33
C ILE A 461 -9.42 2.70 -0.89
N PHE A 462 -9.30 2.18 -2.11
CA PHE A 462 -9.52 2.95 -3.33
C PHE A 462 -11.00 3.32 -3.53
N THR A 463 -11.94 2.43 -3.21
CA THR A 463 -13.37 2.67 -3.29
C THR A 463 -13.78 3.78 -2.31
N VAL A 464 -13.21 3.79 -1.11
CA VAL A 464 -13.43 4.86 -0.13
C VAL A 464 -12.78 6.18 -0.57
N LEU A 465 -11.51 6.16 -0.99
CA LEU A 465 -10.76 7.37 -1.34
C LEU A 465 -11.19 7.98 -2.67
N MET A 466 -11.59 7.15 -3.63
CA MET A 466 -11.89 7.57 -5.00
C MET A 466 -13.36 7.37 -5.35
N GLY A 467 -14.22 6.93 -4.42
CA GLY A 467 -15.66 6.78 -4.61
C GLY A 467 -16.39 8.08 -4.98
N GLY A 468 -17.70 8.00 -5.21
CA GLY A 468 -18.55 9.18 -5.46
C GLY A 468 -18.90 9.94 -4.18
N GLU A 469 -18.82 9.28 -3.02
CA GLU A 469 -19.31 9.78 -1.74
C GLU A 469 -18.21 10.55 -0.99
N ALA A 470 -18.49 11.80 -0.64
CA ALA A 470 -17.53 12.67 0.02
C ALA A 470 -17.35 12.34 1.52
N GLU A 471 -18.38 11.80 2.15
CA GLU A 471 -18.44 11.59 3.60
C GLU A 471 -17.60 10.39 4.08
N PRO A 472 -17.64 9.20 3.43
CA PRO A 472 -16.72 8.11 3.76
C PRO A 472 -15.26 8.49 3.56
N ARG A 473 -14.97 9.25 2.50
CA ARG A 473 -13.62 9.78 2.21
C ARG A 473 -13.15 10.73 3.32
N ARG A 474 -14.01 11.66 3.74
CA ARG A 474 -13.69 12.62 4.80
C ARG A 474 -13.41 11.90 6.12
N ASN A 475 -14.26 10.95 6.51
CA ASN A 475 -14.07 10.16 7.73
C ASN A 475 -12.79 9.33 7.69
N PHE A 476 -12.46 8.76 6.52
CA PHE A 476 -11.20 8.04 6.33
C PHE A 476 -9.99 8.96 6.47
N ILE A 477 -10.02 10.15 5.87
CA ILE A 477 -8.94 11.14 6.00
C ILE A 477 -8.82 11.60 7.45
N GLU A 478 -9.92 11.97 8.12
CA GLU A 478 -9.90 12.45 9.52
C GLU A 478 -9.39 11.36 10.49
N LYS A 479 -9.82 10.10 10.30
CA LYS A 479 -9.40 8.98 11.14
C LYS A 479 -7.92 8.63 10.96
N ASN A 480 -7.40 8.70 9.74
CA ASN A 480 -6.01 8.33 9.43
C ASN A 480 -5.05 9.54 9.43
N ALA A 481 -5.54 10.78 9.49
CA ALA A 481 -4.73 12.00 9.44
C ALA A 481 -3.63 12.07 10.51
N LEU A 482 -3.87 11.46 11.67
CA LEU A 482 -2.91 11.42 12.77
C LEU A 482 -1.79 10.38 12.58
N ASP A 483 -2.02 9.38 11.72
CA ASP A 483 -1.12 8.26 11.45
C ASP A 483 -0.30 8.45 10.16
N VAL A 484 -0.68 9.38 9.27
CA VAL A 484 0.06 9.69 8.03
C VAL A 484 1.41 10.32 8.36
N GLN A 485 2.50 9.62 8.03
CA GLN A 485 3.88 10.10 8.24
C GLN A 485 4.37 11.09 7.18
N ARG A 486 3.70 11.25 6.04
CA ARG A 486 4.07 12.24 4.99
C ARG A 486 2.87 12.72 4.17
N LEU A 487 2.52 13.99 4.37
CA LEU A 487 1.90 14.85 3.37
C LEU A 487 2.87 16.01 3.19
N ASP A 488 3.95 15.80 2.44
CA ASP A 488 4.78 16.92 2.00
C ASP A 488 4.15 17.45 0.70
N ILE A 489 3.63 18.68 0.79
CA ILE A 489 3.24 19.56 -0.33
C ILE A 489 4.50 20.09 -1.01
#